data_AF-A0A2A5EQM1-F1
#
_entry.id   AF-A0A2A5EQM1-F1
#
_cell.length_a   1.000
_cell.length_b   1.000
_cell.length_c   1.000
_cell.angle_alpha   90.00
_cell.angle_beta   90.00
_cell.angle_gamma   90.00
#
_symmetry.space_group_name_H-M   'P 1'
#
loop_
_entity.id
_entity.type
_entity.pdbx_description
1 polymer ?
#
loop_
_entity_poly.entity_id
_entity_poly.type
_entity_poly.pdbx_seq_one_letter_code
_entity_poly.pdbx_strand_id
1 'polypeptide(L)'
;MNLKIDRIARDVALRRYVLPECLHVPVAAVNEEAITTYIGNIVQVLSKRTPNKAFLVSTKERQCRDDRLPIWEMKEAAVLHREMQVWVHVAYTRYRNAYQRAFPTEDMAGKVLSHAMNRRIAVLKGFQYVRITPVSAGANVSSAFSENWGVALHGAPGQTPEKARHGSSIQYADLADLMLMMDLKLGGGVMEVVNKGQALVEPVPR
;
A
#
# COMPACT_ATOMS: atom_id res chain seq x y z
N MET A 1 6.02 -5.71 21.29
CA MET A 1 4.80 -6.14 20.58
C MET A 1 5.25 -7.17 19.58
N ASN A 2 4.58 -8.30 19.50
CA ASN A 2 4.95 -9.36 18.56
C ASN A 2 3.90 -9.39 17.45
N LEU A 3 4.12 -8.64 16.38
CA LEU A 3 3.27 -8.73 15.19
C LEU A 3 3.41 -10.13 14.61
N LYS A 4 2.31 -10.70 14.11
CA LYS A 4 2.38 -11.94 13.36
C LYS A 4 2.79 -11.63 11.92
N ILE A 5 3.36 -12.63 11.26
CA ILE A 5 3.59 -12.59 9.82
C ILE A 5 2.45 -13.36 9.17
N ASP A 6 1.72 -12.70 8.28
CA ASP A 6 0.82 -13.39 7.35
C ASP A 6 1.67 -14.14 6.33
N ARG A 7 1.84 -15.45 6.56
CA ARG A 7 2.71 -16.30 5.73
C ARG A 7 2.26 -16.35 4.28
N ILE A 8 0.95 -16.32 4.03
CA ILE A 8 0.39 -16.35 2.67
C ILE A 8 0.74 -15.04 1.97
N ALA A 9 0.48 -13.90 2.62
CA ALA A 9 0.81 -12.59 2.05
C ALA A 9 2.32 -12.48 1.76
N ARG A 10 3.15 -12.94 2.71
CA ARG A 10 4.62 -12.94 2.56
C ARG A 10 5.06 -13.79 1.39
N ASP A 11 4.53 -15.01 1.26
CA ASP A 11 4.90 -15.93 0.19
C ASP A 11 4.47 -15.39 -1.19
N VAL A 12 3.32 -14.72 -1.27
CA VAL A 12 2.90 -13.99 -2.48
C VAL A 12 3.90 -12.88 -2.81
N ALA A 13 4.29 -12.04 -1.85
CA ALA A 13 5.25 -10.96 -2.09
C ALA A 13 6.63 -11.49 -2.55
N LEU A 14 7.13 -12.54 -1.91
CA LEU A 14 8.42 -13.15 -2.24
C LEU A 14 8.42 -13.84 -3.60
N ARG A 15 7.39 -14.63 -3.91
CA ARG A 15 7.42 -15.54 -5.06
C ARG A 15 6.73 -14.99 -6.28
N ARG A 16 5.65 -14.22 -6.09
CA ARG A 16 4.85 -13.70 -7.19
C ARG A 16 5.26 -12.28 -7.57
N TYR A 17 5.57 -11.45 -6.59
CA TYR A 17 6.05 -10.08 -6.84
C TYR A 17 7.57 -9.99 -6.88
N VAL A 18 8.27 -11.04 -6.42
CA VAL A 18 9.74 -11.10 -6.40
C VAL A 18 10.33 -9.93 -5.62
N LEU A 19 9.64 -9.50 -4.56
CA LEU A 19 10.07 -8.39 -3.71
C LEU A 19 10.80 -8.92 -2.47
N PRO A 20 12.00 -8.40 -2.16
CA PRO A 20 12.74 -8.77 -0.96
C PRO A 20 11.95 -8.40 0.30
N GLU A 21 12.18 -9.13 1.40
CA GLU A 21 11.40 -8.95 2.64
C GLU A 21 11.43 -7.51 3.15
N CYS A 22 12.54 -6.80 2.99
CA CYS A 22 12.68 -5.40 3.39
C CYS A 22 11.79 -4.41 2.61
N LEU A 23 11.11 -4.85 1.56
CA LEU A 23 10.12 -4.10 0.79
C LEU A 23 8.69 -4.62 0.99
N HIS A 24 8.46 -5.51 1.96
CA HIS A 24 7.12 -5.98 2.30
C HIS A 24 6.38 -4.89 3.06
N VAL A 25 5.73 -4.00 2.31
CA VAL A 25 4.98 -2.86 2.83
C VAL A 25 3.48 -3.19 2.81
N PRO A 26 2.79 -3.31 3.97
CA PRO A 26 1.35 -3.58 3.97
C PRO A 26 0.56 -2.44 3.32
N VAL A 27 -0.36 -2.78 2.41
CA VAL A 27 -1.22 -1.81 1.69
C VAL A 27 -2.71 -2.08 1.84
N ALA A 28 -3.11 -3.29 2.22
CA ALA A 28 -4.51 -3.64 2.44
C ALA A 28 -4.69 -4.69 3.55
N ALA A 29 -5.85 -4.68 4.19
CA ALA A 29 -6.23 -5.59 5.28
C ALA A 29 -7.72 -5.96 5.20
N VAL A 30 -8.05 -7.21 5.54
CA VAL A 30 -9.42 -7.73 5.45
C VAL A 30 -10.37 -7.11 6.48
N ASN A 31 -9.87 -6.68 7.63
CA ASN A 31 -10.64 -6.07 8.69
C ASN A 31 -9.72 -5.33 9.70
N GLU A 32 -10.31 -4.79 10.76
CA GLU A 32 -9.61 -4.11 11.87
C GLU A 32 -8.65 -5.06 12.62
N GLU A 33 -9.04 -6.32 12.82
CA GLU A 33 -8.24 -7.33 13.50
C GLU A 33 -6.96 -7.68 12.73
N ALA A 34 -7.03 -7.74 11.40
CA ALA A 34 -5.86 -7.97 10.55
C ALA A 34 -4.85 -6.82 10.65
N ILE A 35 -5.31 -5.57 10.80
CA ILE A 35 -4.42 -4.42 11.04
C ILE A 35 -3.65 -4.63 12.35
N THR A 36 -4.36 -4.90 13.44
CA THR A 36 -3.72 -5.05 14.76
C THR A 36 -2.87 -6.31 14.89
N THR A 37 -3.18 -7.36 14.12
CA THR A 37 -2.44 -8.63 14.14
C THR A 37 -1.15 -8.58 13.32
N TYR A 38 -1.18 -7.97 12.13
CA TYR A 38 -0.10 -8.10 11.14
C TYR A 38 0.63 -6.79 10.81
N ILE A 39 0.03 -5.63 11.12
CA ILE A 39 0.53 -4.33 10.63
C ILE A 39 1.04 -3.45 11.77
N GLY A 40 0.19 -3.20 12.77
CA GLY A 40 0.51 -2.24 13.82
C GLY A 40 -0.64 -1.93 14.75
N ASN A 41 -0.39 -1.08 15.75
CA ASN A 41 -1.43 -0.69 16.70
C ASN A 41 -2.30 0.42 16.14
N ILE A 42 -3.62 0.27 16.24
CA ILE A 42 -4.54 1.39 16.06
C ILE A 42 -4.41 2.30 17.27
N VAL A 43 -3.78 3.46 17.09
CA VAL A 43 -3.59 4.43 18.18
C VAL A 43 -4.71 5.46 18.23
N GLN A 44 -5.45 5.64 17.14
CA GLN A 44 -6.56 6.58 17.07
C GLN A 44 -7.57 6.17 16.00
N VAL A 45 -8.85 6.33 16.31
CA VAL A 45 -9.94 6.29 15.32
C VAL A 45 -10.20 7.72 14.84
N LEU A 46 -9.94 7.98 13.56
CA LEU A 46 -10.00 9.31 12.94
C LEU A 46 -11.41 9.67 12.42
N SER A 47 -12.23 8.66 12.15
CA SER A 47 -13.62 8.78 11.72
C SER A 47 -14.55 9.10 12.90
N LYS A 48 -15.55 9.96 12.68
CA LYS A 48 -16.59 10.27 13.68
C LYS A 48 -17.90 9.58 13.31
N ARG A 49 -18.49 8.80 14.23
CA ARG A 49 -19.86 8.25 14.16
C ARG A 49 -20.21 7.62 12.81
N THR A 50 -19.35 6.73 12.30
CA THR A 50 -19.61 5.96 11.08
C THR A 50 -19.08 4.54 11.25
N PRO A 51 -19.76 3.52 10.69
CA PRO A 51 -19.24 2.15 10.66
C PRO A 51 -18.00 2.01 9.77
N ASN A 52 -17.86 2.86 8.75
CA ASN A 52 -16.70 2.87 7.85
C ASN A 52 -15.56 3.66 8.50
N LYS A 53 -14.74 2.97 9.29
CA LYS A 53 -13.73 3.63 10.11
C LYS A 53 -12.51 4.09 9.31
N ALA A 54 -11.83 5.09 9.86
CA ALA A 54 -10.47 5.47 9.49
C ALA A 54 -9.60 5.42 10.74
N PHE A 55 -8.39 4.90 10.60
CA PHE A 55 -7.46 4.64 11.70
C PHE A 55 -6.13 5.34 11.47
N LEU A 56 -5.55 5.85 12.56
CA LEU A 56 -4.13 6.10 12.66
C LEU A 56 -3.48 4.86 13.27
N VAL A 57 -2.56 4.27 12.52
CA VAL A 57 -1.87 3.04 12.87
C VAL A 57 -0.39 3.36 13.12
N SER A 58 0.12 2.89 14.25
CA SER A 58 1.54 2.95 14.59
C SER A 58 2.21 1.61 14.30
N THR A 59 3.24 1.62 13.46
CA THR A 59 4.10 0.48 13.16
C THR A 59 5.41 0.62 13.93
N LYS A 60 5.92 -0.47 14.50
CA LYS A 60 7.14 -0.47 15.33
C LYS A 60 8.38 -0.97 14.59
N GLU A 61 8.21 -1.73 13.52
CA GLU A 61 9.28 -2.52 12.95
C GLU A 61 9.81 -1.85 11.68
N ARG A 62 11.04 -1.33 11.76
CA ARG A 62 11.83 -1.03 10.56
C ARG A 62 12.44 -2.36 10.14
N GLN A 63 11.97 -2.92 9.03
CA GLN A 63 12.68 -4.03 8.40
C GLN A 63 14.12 -3.60 8.10
N CYS A 64 15.06 -4.52 8.30
CA CYS A 64 16.47 -4.28 7.99
C CYS A 64 16.58 -3.93 6.50
N ARG A 65 17.10 -2.73 6.19
CA ARG A 65 17.28 -2.28 4.81
C ARG A 65 18.42 -3.09 4.19
N ASP A 66 18.19 -3.61 2.99
CA ASP A 66 19.27 -4.15 2.17
C ASP A 66 19.87 -3.01 1.35
N ASP A 67 21.01 -2.49 1.79
CA ASP A 67 21.69 -1.32 1.16
C ASP A 67 22.14 -1.57 -0.29
N ARG A 68 21.98 -2.79 -0.83
CA ARG A 68 22.21 -3.07 -2.25
C ARG A 68 21.04 -2.63 -3.13
N LEU A 69 19.88 -2.33 -2.56
CA LEU A 69 18.68 -1.93 -3.30
C LEU A 69 18.69 -0.40 -3.53
N PRO A 70 18.73 0.09 -4.78
CA PRO A 70 18.78 1.52 -5.08
C PRO A 70 17.58 2.32 -4.56
N ILE A 71 16.44 1.68 -4.33
CA ILE A 71 15.25 2.31 -3.76
C ILE A 71 15.54 3.06 -2.45
N TRP A 72 16.52 2.62 -1.66
CA TRP A 72 16.85 3.24 -0.37
C TRP A 72 17.64 4.55 -0.49
N GLU A 73 18.22 4.84 -1.66
CA GLU A 73 18.89 6.12 -1.94
C GLU A 73 17.87 7.24 -2.20
N MET A 74 16.62 6.87 -2.49
CA MET A 74 15.54 7.81 -2.77
C MET A 74 14.96 8.37 -1.46
N LYS A 75 14.91 9.69 -1.34
CA LYS A 75 14.26 10.36 -0.19
C LYS A 75 12.78 9.95 -0.07
N GLU A 76 12.14 9.66 -1.20
CA GLU A 76 10.74 9.25 -1.30
C GLU A 76 10.48 7.91 -0.62
N ALA A 77 11.48 7.02 -0.50
CA ALA A 77 11.34 5.71 0.15
C ALA A 77 11.05 5.82 1.66
N ALA A 78 11.22 7.00 2.27
CA ALA A 78 10.84 7.27 3.65
C ALA A 78 9.35 6.99 3.93
N VAL A 79 8.49 7.05 2.91
CA VAL A 79 7.07 6.76 3.05
C VAL A 79 6.79 5.27 3.28
N LEU A 80 7.61 4.36 2.75
CA LEU A 80 7.32 2.92 2.70
C LEU A 80 7.14 2.32 4.11
N HIS A 81 8.12 2.58 4.97
CA HIS A 81 8.15 2.09 6.36
C HIS A 81 7.90 3.20 7.39
N ARG A 82 7.10 4.20 7.01
CA ARG A 82 6.70 5.28 7.91
C ARG A 82 6.01 4.71 9.15
N GLU A 83 6.45 5.16 10.33
CA GLU A 83 5.97 4.68 11.64
C GLU A 83 4.49 4.97 11.89
N MET A 84 3.99 6.09 11.36
CA MET A 84 2.59 6.49 11.50
C MET A 84 1.91 6.45 10.14
N GLN A 85 0.80 5.70 10.06
CA GLN A 85 0.11 5.41 8.80
C GLN A 85 -1.38 5.63 8.95
N VAL A 86 -2.04 6.14 7.91
CA VAL A 86 -3.50 6.25 7.89
C VAL A 86 -4.08 5.13 7.05
N TRP A 87 -5.02 4.40 7.67
CA TRP A 87 -5.73 3.28 7.07
C TRP A 87 -7.21 3.61 7.04
N VAL A 88 -7.86 3.43 5.89
CA VAL A 88 -9.27 3.81 5.71
C VAL A 88 -10.06 2.64 5.19
N HIS A 89 -11.31 2.53 5.64
CA HIS A 89 -12.25 1.59 5.06
C HIS A 89 -12.45 1.94 3.56
N VAL A 90 -12.56 0.95 2.68
CA VAL A 90 -12.69 1.13 1.21
C VAL A 90 -13.88 1.99 0.79
N ALA A 91 -14.91 2.04 1.64
CA ALA A 91 -16.11 2.87 1.46
C ALA A 91 -16.09 4.21 2.24
N TYR A 92 -14.97 4.55 2.90
CA TYR A 92 -14.83 5.81 3.62
C TYR A 92 -14.46 6.94 2.66
N THR A 93 -15.28 8.00 2.60
CA THR A 93 -15.10 9.09 1.62
C THR A 93 -14.39 10.32 2.18
N ARG A 94 -14.30 10.46 3.51
CA ARG A 94 -13.72 11.64 4.19
C ARG A 94 -12.25 11.43 4.57
N TYR A 95 -11.51 10.67 3.76
CA TYR A 95 -10.11 10.31 4.06
C TYR A 95 -9.16 11.51 4.06
N ARG A 96 -9.42 12.56 3.28
CA ARG A 96 -8.65 13.83 3.37
C ARG A 96 -8.72 14.46 4.76
N ASN A 97 -9.92 14.54 5.32
CA ASN A 97 -10.12 15.08 6.66
C ASN A 97 -9.52 14.17 7.74
N ALA A 98 -9.54 12.85 7.53
CA ALA A 98 -8.88 11.91 8.45
C ALA A 98 -7.36 12.09 8.42
N TYR A 99 -6.77 12.22 7.23
CA TYR A 99 -5.33 12.43 7.06
C TYR A 99 -4.87 13.73 7.72
N GLN A 100 -5.56 14.85 7.46
CA GLN A 100 -5.23 16.14 8.08
C GLN A 100 -5.37 16.14 9.61
N ARG A 101 -6.25 15.31 10.18
CA ARG A 101 -6.32 15.12 11.64
C ARG A 101 -5.14 14.33 12.19
N ALA A 102 -4.67 13.32 11.44
CA ALA A 102 -3.52 12.52 11.82
C ALA A 102 -2.21 13.31 11.71
N PHE A 103 -2.10 14.16 10.69
CA PHE A 103 -0.90 14.92 10.35
C PHE A 103 -1.21 16.40 10.15
N PRO A 104 -1.54 17.15 11.22
CA PRO A 104 -2.00 18.54 11.10
C PRO A 104 -0.93 19.52 10.61
N THR A 105 0.35 19.15 10.73
CA THR A 105 1.50 19.97 10.34
C THR A 105 2.05 19.64 8.97
N GLU A 106 1.51 18.64 8.28
CA GLU A 106 1.97 18.30 6.93
C GLU A 106 1.41 19.23 5.87
N ASP A 107 2.30 19.73 5.02
CA ASP A 107 1.89 20.47 3.83
C ASP A 107 1.34 19.51 2.77
N MET A 108 0.07 19.72 2.42
CA MET A 108 -0.65 18.98 1.40
C MET A 108 -0.82 19.79 0.10
N ALA A 109 -0.18 20.95 -0.01
CA ALA A 109 -0.21 21.77 -1.22
C ALA A 109 0.33 20.97 -2.42
N GLY A 110 -0.44 20.98 -3.52
CA GLY A 110 -0.09 20.22 -4.73
C GLY A 110 -0.17 18.69 -4.61
N LYS A 111 -0.57 18.15 -3.45
CA LYS A 111 -0.75 16.71 -3.22
C LYS A 111 -2.23 16.31 -3.21
N VAL A 112 -2.47 15.09 -3.66
CA VAL A 112 -3.73 14.35 -3.52
C VAL A 112 -3.48 13.13 -2.64
N LEU A 113 -4.51 12.60 -2.00
CA LEU A 113 -4.40 11.33 -1.28
C LEU A 113 -4.83 10.21 -2.22
N SER A 114 -3.95 9.23 -2.38
CA SER A 114 -4.24 8.01 -3.11
C SER A 114 -4.35 6.83 -2.16
N HIS A 115 -5.07 5.80 -2.59
CA HIS A 115 -5.07 4.51 -1.91
C HIS A 115 -3.85 3.74 -2.43
N ALA A 116 -2.98 3.29 -1.54
CA ALA A 116 -1.76 2.59 -1.92
C ALA A 116 -2.08 1.37 -2.79
N MET A 117 -3.05 0.57 -2.36
CA MET A 117 -3.73 -0.41 -3.20
C MET A 117 -5.00 0.20 -3.77
N ASN A 118 -5.26 0.00 -5.05
CA ASN A 118 -6.50 0.47 -5.68
C ASN A 118 -7.75 -0.04 -4.94
N ARG A 119 -8.65 0.89 -4.59
CA ARG A 119 -9.86 0.58 -3.82
C ARG A 119 -10.78 -0.46 -4.49
N ARG A 120 -10.89 -0.45 -5.83
CA ARG A 120 -11.78 -1.38 -6.55
C ARG A 120 -11.20 -2.78 -6.52
N ILE A 121 -9.87 -2.90 -6.70
CA ILE A 121 -9.15 -4.16 -6.55
C ILE A 121 -9.25 -4.68 -5.11
N ALA A 122 -9.12 -3.80 -4.11
CA ALA A 122 -9.29 -4.14 -2.70
C ALA A 122 -10.68 -4.74 -2.43
N VAL A 123 -11.75 -4.11 -2.93
CA VAL A 123 -13.13 -4.63 -2.84
C VAL A 123 -13.26 -6.00 -3.51
N LEU A 124 -12.74 -6.17 -4.73
CA LEU A 124 -12.78 -7.45 -5.45
C LEU A 124 -12.04 -8.58 -4.70
N LYS A 125 -10.95 -8.23 -4.00
CA LYS A 125 -10.20 -9.15 -3.14
C LYS A 125 -10.77 -9.29 -1.73
N GLY A 126 -11.82 -8.55 -1.37
CA GLY A 126 -12.44 -8.61 -0.04
C GLY A 126 -11.63 -7.95 1.07
N PHE A 127 -10.70 -7.05 0.72
CA PHE A 127 -10.03 -6.20 1.69
C PHE A 127 -10.94 -5.02 2.05
N GLN A 128 -11.20 -4.84 3.34
CA GLN A 128 -12.04 -3.75 3.85
C GLN A 128 -11.26 -2.47 4.09
N TYR A 129 -9.96 -2.57 4.38
CA TYR A 129 -9.13 -1.42 4.73
C TYR A 129 -7.94 -1.33 3.78
N VAL A 130 -7.61 -0.10 3.40
CA VAL A 130 -6.47 0.23 2.56
C VAL A 130 -5.67 1.37 3.17
N ARG A 131 -4.35 1.30 3.00
CA ARG A 131 -3.45 2.39 3.38
C ARG A 131 -3.62 3.56 2.40
N ILE A 132 -3.58 4.79 2.91
CA ILE A 132 -3.54 5.99 2.07
C ILE A 132 -2.18 6.68 2.15
N THR A 133 -1.82 7.37 1.08
CA THR A 133 -0.53 8.05 0.93
C THR A 133 -0.69 9.36 0.15
N PRO A 134 -0.01 10.46 0.53
CA PRO A 134 0.01 11.69 -0.24
C PRO A 134 0.91 11.54 -1.48
N VAL A 135 0.39 11.89 -2.64
CA VAL A 135 1.09 11.82 -3.94
C VAL A 135 0.78 13.04 -4.78
N SER A 136 1.61 13.35 -5.76
CA SER A 136 1.32 14.35 -6.77
C SER A 136 0.15 13.91 -7.65
N ALA A 137 -0.57 14.87 -8.22
CA ALA A 137 -1.65 14.57 -9.17
C ALA A 137 -1.17 13.74 -10.36
N GLY A 138 0.07 13.97 -10.83
CA GLY A 138 0.61 13.24 -11.97
C GLY A 138 0.94 11.77 -11.66
N ALA A 139 1.45 11.45 -10.47
CA ALA A 139 1.66 10.06 -10.07
C ALA A 139 0.34 9.31 -9.92
N ASN A 140 -0.67 9.95 -9.34
CA ASN A 140 -2.01 9.38 -9.19
C ASN A 140 -2.73 9.08 -10.51
N VAL A 141 -2.51 9.89 -11.55
CA VAL A 141 -3.08 9.65 -12.88
C VAL A 141 -2.34 8.51 -13.59
N SER A 142 -1.02 8.44 -13.44
CA SER A 142 -0.21 7.36 -14.02
C SER A 142 -0.61 5.99 -13.49
N SER A 143 -0.85 5.86 -12.17
CA SER A 143 -1.29 4.60 -11.57
C SER A 143 -2.66 4.15 -12.08
N ALA A 144 -3.58 5.06 -12.40
CA ALA A 144 -4.94 4.72 -12.84
C ALA A 144 -5.00 3.82 -14.11
N PHE A 145 -3.95 3.80 -14.93
CA PHE A 145 -3.91 2.95 -16.12
C PHE A 145 -3.75 1.45 -15.77
N SER A 146 -2.86 1.10 -14.84
CA SER A 146 -2.68 -0.28 -14.38
C SER A 146 -3.87 -0.77 -13.55
N GLU A 147 -4.57 0.15 -12.88
CA GLU A 147 -5.77 -0.16 -12.07
C GLU A 147 -6.90 -0.79 -12.89
N ASN A 148 -7.16 -0.31 -14.11
CA ASN A 148 -8.24 -0.84 -14.95
C ASN A 148 -7.96 -2.27 -15.41
N TRP A 149 -6.70 -2.59 -15.69
CA TRP A 149 -6.28 -3.95 -16.04
C TRP A 149 -6.43 -4.90 -14.83
N GLY A 150 -5.99 -4.46 -13.64
CA GLY A 150 -6.15 -5.24 -12.41
C GLY A 150 -7.61 -5.50 -12.03
N VAL A 151 -8.50 -4.52 -12.24
CA VAL A 151 -9.95 -4.71 -12.05
C VAL A 151 -10.51 -5.75 -13.00
N ALA A 152 -10.13 -5.73 -14.28
CA ALA A 152 -10.59 -6.73 -15.24
C ALA A 152 -10.13 -8.15 -14.87
N LEU A 153 -8.86 -8.30 -14.45
CA LEU A 153 -8.30 -9.57 -14.03
C LEU A 153 -9.02 -10.17 -12.80
N HIS A 154 -9.30 -9.34 -11.79
CA HIS A 154 -9.91 -9.80 -10.54
C HIS A 154 -11.45 -9.81 -10.58
N GLY A 155 -12.06 -9.17 -11.57
CA GLY A 155 -13.51 -9.17 -11.81
C GLY A 155 -14.00 -10.30 -12.71
N ALA A 156 -13.12 -11.22 -13.13
CA ALA A 156 -13.47 -12.33 -14.01
C ALA A 156 -14.52 -13.27 -13.37
N PRO A 157 -15.46 -13.83 -14.15
CA PRO A 157 -16.48 -14.76 -13.64
C PRO A 157 -15.85 -15.93 -12.86
N GLY A 158 -16.43 -16.27 -11.71
CA GLY A 158 -15.95 -17.36 -10.85
C GLY A 158 -14.84 -17.00 -9.86
N GLN A 159 -14.36 -15.75 -9.87
CA GLN A 159 -13.50 -15.22 -8.81
C GLN A 159 -14.32 -14.93 -7.55
N THR A 160 -13.89 -15.48 -6.41
CA THR A 160 -14.38 -15.08 -5.08
C THR A 160 -13.34 -14.21 -4.40
N PRO A 161 -13.73 -13.32 -3.47
CA PRO A 161 -12.77 -12.51 -2.73
C PRO A 161 -11.66 -13.34 -2.06
N GLU A 162 -12.03 -14.47 -1.47
CA GLU A 162 -11.09 -15.39 -0.82
C GLU A 162 -10.08 -16.01 -1.80
N LYS A 163 -10.53 -16.43 -2.98
CA LYS A 163 -9.64 -16.92 -4.06
C LYS A 163 -8.73 -15.81 -4.58
N ALA A 164 -9.27 -14.60 -4.76
CA ALA A 164 -8.52 -13.47 -5.29
C ALA A 164 -7.41 -13.00 -4.33
N ARG A 165 -7.59 -13.17 -3.01
CA ARG A 165 -6.57 -12.93 -1.98
C ARG A 165 -5.76 -14.17 -1.59
N HIS A 166 -6.01 -15.34 -2.19
CA HIS A 166 -5.36 -16.62 -1.83
C HIS A 166 -5.48 -16.99 -0.35
N GLY A 167 -6.52 -16.51 0.33
CA GLY A 167 -6.71 -16.66 1.78
C GLY A 167 -5.91 -15.69 2.67
N SER A 168 -5.14 -14.75 2.11
CA SER A 168 -4.36 -13.79 2.90
C SER A 168 -5.25 -12.80 3.66
N SER A 169 -4.86 -12.44 4.88
CA SER A 169 -5.52 -11.44 5.73
C SER A 169 -5.03 -10.02 5.45
N ILE A 170 -3.82 -9.88 4.96
CA ILE A 170 -3.27 -8.61 4.43
C ILE A 170 -2.74 -8.80 3.01
N GLN A 171 -2.42 -7.70 2.34
CA GLN A 171 -1.62 -7.70 1.12
C GLN A 171 -0.46 -6.73 1.28
N TYR A 172 0.74 -7.19 0.91
CA TYR A 172 1.91 -6.34 0.72
C TYR A 172 1.87 -5.68 -0.66
N ALA A 173 2.44 -4.49 -0.74
CA ALA A 173 2.61 -3.72 -1.96
C ALA A 173 3.26 -4.57 -3.05
N ASP A 174 2.72 -4.53 -4.26
CA ASP A 174 3.49 -4.89 -5.44
C ASP A 174 4.35 -3.70 -5.91
N LEU A 175 5.09 -3.89 -7.01
CA LEU A 175 5.96 -2.82 -7.54
C LEU A 175 5.18 -1.55 -7.89
N ALA A 176 3.97 -1.66 -8.45
CA ALA A 176 3.18 -0.49 -8.83
C ALA A 176 2.69 0.26 -7.59
N ASP A 177 2.25 -0.47 -6.56
CA ASP A 177 1.87 0.11 -5.26
C ASP A 177 3.07 0.87 -4.64
N LEU A 178 4.28 0.28 -4.64
CA LEU A 178 5.49 0.93 -4.11
C LEU A 178 5.83 2.23 -4.85
N MET A 179 5.80 2.20 -6.18
CA MET A 179 6.11 3.38 -7.01
C MET A 179 5.09 4.50 -6.81
N LEU A 180 3.80 4.15 -6.72
CA LEU A 180 2.75 5.11 -6.38
C LEU A 180 3.00 5.72 -5.00
N MET A 181 3.28 4.90 -3.99
CA MET A 181 3.53 5.38 -2.64
C MET A 181 4.70 6.35 -2.58
N MET A 182 5.74 6.13 -3.37
CA MET A 182 6.91 7.00 -3.51
C MET A 182 6.68 8.23 -4.40
N ASP A 183 5.45 8.48 -4.85
CA ASP A 183 5.12 9.61 -5.73
C ASP A 183 5.93 9.63 -7.05
N LEU A 184 6.29 8.45 -7.54
CA LEU A 184 7.04 8.32 -8.78
C LEU A 184 6.08 8.35 -9.96
N LYS A 185 6.26 9.37 -10.81
CA LYS A 185 5.59 9.42 -12.10
C LYS A 185 6.20 8.39 -13.01
N LEU A 186 5.46 7.32 -13.20
CA LEU A 186 5.79 6.31 -14.17
C LEU A 186 5.26 6.79 -15.55
N GLY A 187 6.07 7.56 -16.28
CA GLY A 187 5.77 7.99 -17.65
C GLY A 187 6.33 7.04 -18.72
N GLY A 188 5.85 7.12 -19.97
CA GLY A 188 6.56 6.57 -21.14
C GLY A 188 6.28 5.10 -21.50
N GLY A 189 5.04 4.64 -21.42
CA GLY A 189 4.67 3.27 -21.83
C GLY A 189 4.94 2.21 -20.74
N VAL A 190 4.11 1.16 -20.74
CA VAL A 190 4.02 0.18 -19.63
C VAL A 190 5.37 -0.49 -19.33
N MET A 191 6.19 -0.77 -20.35
CA MET A 191 7.45 -1.51 -20.17
C MET A 191 8.61 -0.68 -19.63
N GLU A 192 8.79 0.57 -20.08
CA GLU A 192 9.86 1.44 -19.57
C GLU A 192 9.66 1.75 -18.09
N VAL A 193 8.41 1.95 -17.72
CA VAL A 193 7.92 2.11 -16.35
C VAL A 193 8.26 0.91 -15.47
N VAL A 194 7.91 -0.29 -15.94
CA VAL A 194 8.17 -1.53 -15.20
C VAL A 194 9.67 -1.74 -15.03
N ASN A 195 10.46 -1.51 -16.07
CA ASN A 195 11.91 -1.68 -16.02
C ASN A 195 12.57 -0.69 -15.04
N LYS A 196 12.15 0.58 -15.03
CA LYS A 196 12.67 1.58 -14.08
C LYS A 196 12.32 1.24 -12.64
N GLY A 197 11.09 0.82 -12.38
CA GLY A 197 10.69 0.37 -11.04
C GLY A 197 11.45 -0.88 -10.61
N GLN A 198 11.59 -1.85 -11.52
CA GLN A 198 12.27 -3.12 -11.27
C GLN A 198 13.74 -2.88 -10.91
N ALA A 199 14.43 -1.99 -11.62
CA ALA A 199 15.82 -1.64 -11.34
C ALA A 199 16.03 -1.03 -9.92
N LEU A 200 14.99 -0.46 -9.31
CA LEU A 200 15.08 0.07 -7.93
C LEU A 200 15.02 -1.03 -6.87
N VAL A 201 14.41 -2.17 -7.19
CA VAL A 201 14.19 -3.28 -6.24
C VAL A 201 15.10 -4.48 -6.52
N GLU A 202 15.98 -4.37 -7.51
CA GLU A 202 17.03 -5.33 -7.81
C GLU A 202 18.34 -4.96 -7.12
N PRO A 203 19.02 -5.92 -6.45
CA PRO A 203 20.32 -5.66 -5.85
C PRO A 203 21.37 -5.30 -6.89
N VAL A 204 22.08 -4.19 -6.69
CA VAL A 204 23.26 -3.85 -7.49
C VAL A 204 24.45 -4.68 -6.99
N PRO A 205 25.23 -5.33 -7.89
CA PRO A 205 26.47 -5.97 -7.51
C PRO A 205 27.42 -4.97 -6.84
N ARG A 206 28.04 -5.37 -5.73
CA ARG A 206 29.11 -4.58 -5.11
C ARG A 206 30.43 -4.79 -5.84
#